data_AF-A0A1I4FBX4-F1
#
_entry.id   AF-A0A1I4FBX4-F1
#
_cell.length_a   1.000
_cell.length_b   1.000
_cell.length_c   1.000
_cell.angle_alpha   90.00
_cell.angle_beta   90.00
_cell.angle_gamma   90.00
#
_symmetry.space_group_name_H-M   'P 1'
#
loop_
_entity.id
_entity.type
_entity.pdbx_description
1 polymer ?
#
loop_
_entity_poly.entity_id
_entity_poly.type
_entity_poly.pdbx_seq_one_letter_code
_entity_poly.pdbx_strand_id
1 'polypeptide(L)'
;MLRTFSVRDGHLHVEEDAPTGSLPLGALWLDLQSPSAQEEAAVERLVGLDIPTRAEAAAIGESARLYVEDNALVMTAAVVAGVSEGRRPVAADVTFVLTPSLLVTVREADPLPFRAFVQRCRREPAVRQMPETVFLALVETIIDRAAELLDGAQAELERVSAEAFADADRKARRRAIDPRILVKRIGRINALVARLRESLLGLGRMLAFFRQNAATALPDSALRRLASMEGDVRALAEFDAQLSNELSFVLEALFGLTNAEQNRIIRVFTIASVLFLPPTLVGTVYGMNFEAMPELKWIFGYPMALGLMVASAVLPYWLFRRNGWL
;
A
#
# COMPACT_ATOMS: atom_id res chain seq x y z
N MET A 1 -0.99 -9.23 27.04
CA MET A 1 -0.44 -8.08 27.79
C MET A 1 -1.54 -7.06 27.97
N LEU A 2 -2.06 -6.99 29.19
CA LEU A 2 -3.05 -6.04 29.65
C LEU A 2 -2.38 -4.76 30.17
N ARG A 3 -2.83 -3.60 29.68
CA ARG A 3 -2.46 -2.29 30.22
C ARG A 3 -3.70 -1.60 30.74
N THR A 4 -3.58 -0.96 31.90
CA THR A 4 -4.70 -0.20 32.50
C THR A 4 -4.35 1.27 32.55
N PHE A 5 -5.33 2.10 32.21
CA PHE A 5 -5.19 3.54 32.13
C PHE A 5 -6.18 4.19 33.07
N SER A 6 -5.66 4.85 34.11
CA SER A 6 -6.44 5.56 35.11
C SER A 6 -6.01 7.03 35.19
N VAL A 7 -6.94 7.92 35.52
CA VAL A 7 -6.60 9.34 35.71
C VAL A 7 -6.05 9.54 37.11
N ARG A 8 -4.80 9.99 37.21
CA ARG A 8 -4.17 10.44 38.47
C ARG A 8 -3.54 11.80 38.21
N ASP A 9 -3.76 12.75 39.12
CA ASP A 9 -3.25 14.13 39.02
C ASP A 9 -3.57 14.84 37.69
N GLY A 10 -4.71 14.51 37.08
CA GLY A 10 -5.11 15.08 35.79
C GLY A 10 -4.35 14.53 34.59
N HIS A 11 -3.53 13.49 34.74
CA HIS A 11 -2.86 12.76 33.66
C HIS A 11 -3.37 11.33 33.55
N LEU A 12 -3.30 10.77 32.33
CA LEU A 12 -3.63 9.37 32.12
C LEU A 12 -2.39 8.51 32.43
N HIS A 13 -2.37 7.91 33.61
CA HIS A 13 -1.29 7.05 34.06
C HIS A 13 -1.48 5.63 33.54
N VAL A 14 -0.38 5.04 33.08
CA VAL A 14 -0.33 3.68 32.56
C VAL A 14 0.20 2.77 33.65
N GLU A 15 -0.57 1.76 34.01
CA GLU A 15 -0.11 0.65 34.84
C GLU A 15 0.02 -0.58 33.93
N GLU A 16 1.28 -0.97 33.68
CA GLU A 16 1.63 -2.16 32.91
C GLU A 16 1.55 -3.40 33.81
N ASP A 17 1.02 -4.50 33.30
CA ASP A 17 0.86 -5.77 34.01
C ASP A 17 0.05 -5.66 35.32
N ALA A 18 -1.09 -4.95 35.27
CA ALA A 18 -2.00 -4.89 36.40
C ALA A 18 -2.42 -6.31 36.84
N PRO A 19 -2.36 -6.65 38.14
CA PRO A 19 -2.75 -7.98 38.62
C PRO A 19 -4.19 -8.27 38.20
N THR A 20 -4.40 -9.40 37.55
CA THR A 20 -5.70 -9.83 37.00
C THR A 20 -6.81 -9.92 38.05
N GLY A 21 -6.45 -9.94 39.35
CA GLY A 21 -7.37 -9.95 40.49
C GLY A 21 -7.71 -8.58 41.09
N SER A 22 -7.11 -7.48 40.61
CA SER A 22 -7.33 -6.13 41.12
C SER A 22 -7.31 -5.09 39.99
N LEU A 23 -8.22 -5.24 39.02
CA LEU A 23 -8.46 -4.19 38.03
C LEU A 23 -8.90 -2.91 38.77
N PRO A 24 -8.23 -1.76 38.57
CA PRO A 24 -8.47 -0.57 39.37
C PRO A 24 -9.88 -0.02 39.14
N LEU A 25 -10.67 0.11 40.22
CA LEU A 25 -11.95 0.81 40.26
C LEU A 25 -11.70 2.30 39.91
N GLY A 26 -11.86 2.67 38.63
CA GLY A 26 -11.56 4.01 38.12
C GLY A 26 -10.67 4.05 36.88
N ALA A 27 -10.34 2.89 36.27
CA ALA A 27 -9.78 2.88 34.92
C ALA A 27 -10.76 3.52 33.92
N LEU A 28 -10.24 4.33 33.00
CA LEU A 28 -11.01 4.88 31.87
C LEU A 28 -10.77 4.07 30.59
N TRP A 29 -9.63 3.39 30.51
CA TRP A 29 -9.26 2.58 29.35
C TRP A 29 -8.48 1.33 29.77
N LEU A 30 -8.87 0.17 29.24
CA LEU A 30 -8.12 -1.09 29.30
C LEU A 30 -7.66 -1.45 27.89
N ASP A 31 -6.36 -1.69 27.71
CA ASP A 31 -5.78 -2.08 26.42
C ASP A 31 -5.25 -3.52 26.50
N LEU A 32 -5.92 -4.43 25.81
CA LEU A 32 -5.58 -5.83 25.70
C LEU A 32 -4.79 -6.04 24.40
N GLN A 33 -3.46 -6.08 24.53
CA GLN A 33 -2.55 -6.41 23.44
C GLN A 33 -2.16 -7.88 23.51
N SER A 34 -2.58 -8.67 22.51
CA SER A 34 -2.40 -10.13 22.47
C SER A 34 -2.68 -10.75 23.85
N PRO A 35 -3.92 -10.61 24.36
CA PRO A 35 -4.23 -11.04 25.72
C PRO A 35 -4.18 -12.55 25.87
N SER A 36 -3.88 -13.02 27.07
CA SER A 36 -4.10 -14.41 27.46
C SER A 36 -5.57 -14.65 27.79
N ALA A 37 -6.03 -15.89 27.70
CA ALA A 37 -7.40 -16.26 28.09
C ALA A 37 -7.76 -15.86 29.54
N GLN A 38 -6.77 -15.77 30.43
CA GLN A 38 -6.96 -15.30 31.80
C GLN A 38 -7.19 -13.79 31.87
N GLU A 39 -6.48 -13.01 31.04
CA GLU A 39 -6.67 -11.56 30.92
C GLU A 39 -8.04 -11.24 30.30
N GLU A 40 -8.43 -11.96 29.23
CA GLU A 40 -9.76 -11.84 28.58
C GLU A 40 -10.88 -12.10 29.61
N ALA A 41 -10.89 -13.28 30.24
CA ALA A 41 -11.92 -13.66 31.21
C ALA A 41 -11.98 -12.74 32.45
N ALA A 42 -10.91 -12.01 32.75
CA ALA A 42 -10.92 -11.02 33.83
C ALA A 42 -11.56 -9.70 33.42
N VAL A 43 -11.31 -9.26 32.19
CA VAL A 43 -11.93 -8.06 31.63
C VAL A 43 -13.41 -8.31 31.35
N GLU A 44 -13.78 -9.47 30.81
CA GLU A 44 -15.18 -9.87 30.60
C GLU A 44 -15.98 -9.87 31.91
N ARG A 45 -15.42 -10.42 32.99
CA ARG A 45 -16.04 -10.39 34.33
C ARG A 45 -16.18 -8.97 34.89
N LEU A 46 -15.26 -8.07 34.56
CA LEU A 46 -15.33 -6.67 35.01
C LEU A 46 -16.39 -5.89 34.22
N VAL A 47 -16.41 -6.07 32.91
CA VAL A 47 -17.31 -5.34 32.00
C VAL A 47 -18.72 -5.92 32.03
N GLY A 48 -18.86 -7.21 32.33
CA GLY A 48 -20.12 -7.94 32.27
C GLY A 48 -20.55 -8.28 30.85
N LEU A 49 -19.61 -8.33 29.91
CA LEU A 49 -19.83 -8.55 28.48
C LEU A 49 -18.83 -9.59 27.96
N ASP A 50 -19.28 -10.45 27.05
CA ASP A 50 -18.40 -11.32 26.28
C ASP A 50 -17.60 -10.45 25.29
N ILE A 51 -16.28 -10.55 25.36
CA ILE A 51 -15.40 -9.74 24.50
C ILE A 51 -15.07 -10.59 23.28
N PRO A 52 -15.40 -10.15 22.05
CA PRO A 52 -15.19 -10.97 20.86
C PRO A 52 -13.74 -11.41 20.76
N THR A 53 -13.53 -12.72 20.72
CA THR A 53 -12.20 -13.25 20.52
C THR A 53 -11.74 -12.93 19.10
N ARG A 54 -10.43 -12.99 18.87
CA ARG A 54 -9.84 -12.83 17.53
C ARG A 54 -10.53 -13.70 16.47
N ALA A 55 -10.82 -14.95 16.79
CA ALA A 55 -11.41 -15.90 15.85
C ALA A 55 -12.83 -15.49 15.48
N GLU A 56 -13.59 -14.99 16.44
CA GLU A 56 -14.97 -14.50 16.23
C GLU A 56 -14.95 -13.20 15.43
N ALA A 57 -14.15 -12.21 15.82
CA ALA A 57 -14.02 -10.94 15.09
C ALA A 57 -13.55 -11.14 13.63
N ALA A 58 -12.70 -12.14 13.37
CA ALA A 58 -12.23 -12.50 12.03
C ALA A 58 -13.24 -13.35 11.23
N ALA A 59 -14.06 -14.18 11.90
CA ALA A 59 -15.07 -15.02 11.26
C ALA A 59 -16.37 -14.27 10.94
N ILE A 60 -16.61 -13.16 11.62
CA ILE A 60 -17.78 -12.31 11.43
C ILE A 60 -17.57 -11.41 10.19
N GLY A 61 -18.53 -11.46 9.24
CA GLY A 61 -18.52 -10.61 8.05
C GLY A 61 -18.55 -9.11 8.39
N GLU A 62 -18.12 -8.25 7.46
CA GLU A 62 -17.96 -6.79 7.72
C GLU A 62 -19.20 -6.12 8.33
N SER A 63 -20.41 -6.59 8.03
CA SER A 63 -21.68 -6.04 8.52
C SER A 63 -21.97 -6.33 9.99
N ALA A 64 -21.30 -7.31 10.60
CA ALA A 64 -21.52 -7.71 12.00
C ALA A 64 -20.32 -7.34 12.91
N ARG A 65 -19.40 -6.51 12.42
CA ARG A 65 -18.27 -5.95 13.17
C ARG A 65 -18.63 -4.72 14.03
N LEU A 66 -19.81 -4.15 13.82
CA LEU A 66 -20.32 -2.97 14.51
C LEU A 66 -21.71 -3.29 15.07
N TYR A 67 -21.86 -3.34 16.39
CA TYR A 67 -23.13 -3.67 17.02
C TYR A 67 -23.21 -3.11 18.45
N VAL A 68 -24.41 -3.15 19.02
CA VAL A 68 -24.69 -2.75 20.40
C VAL A 68 -25.03 -4.01 21.19
N GLU A 69 -24.40 -4.19 22.35
CA GLU A 69 -24.62 -5.31 23.26
C GLU A 69 -24.60 -4.79 24.70
N ASP A 70 -25.65 -5.07 25.48
CA ASP A 70 -25.87 -4.61 26.85
C ASP A 70 -25.41 -3.17 27.14
N ASN A 71 -25.84 -2.22 26.29
CA ASN A 71 -25.52 -0.79 26.39
C ASN A 71 -24.02 -0.44 26.21
N ALA A 72 -23.26 -1.34 25.60
CA ALA A 72 -21.92 -1.09 25.09
C ALA A 72 -21.92 -1.08 23.56
N LEU A 73 -21.08 -0.21 22.99
CA LEU A 73 -20.78 -0.20 21.57
C LEU A 73 -19.60 -1.10 21.31
N VAL A 74 -19.81 -2.17 20.55
CA VAL A 74 -18.72 -3.03 20.07
C VAL A 74 -18.43 -2.66 18.63
N MET A 75 -17.21 -2.21 18.39
CA MET A 75 -16.79 -1.68 17.10
C MET A 75 -15.43 -2.24 16.71
N THR A 76 -15.35 -2.96 15.59
CA THR A 76 -14.08 -3.45 15.06
C THR A 76 -13.71 -2.74 13.77
N ALA A 77 -12.51 -2.16 13.71
CA ALA A 77 -11.95 -1.58 12.48
C ALA A 77 -10.52 -2.05 12.24
N ALA A 78 -10.15 -2.07 10.97
CA ALA A 78 -8.79 -2.37 10.56
C ALA A 78 -7.89 -1.14 10.80
N VAL A 79 -6.71 -1.36 11.38
CA VAL A 79 -5.70 -0.34 11.65
C VAL A 79 -4.37 -0.78 11.03
N VAL A 80 -3.73 0.11 10.27
CA VAL A 80 -2.47 -0.20 9.60
C VAL A 80 -1.33 -0.37 10.61
N ALA A 81 -0.60 -1.49 10.53
CA ALA A 81 0.56 -1.80 11.36
C ALA A 81 1.75 -2.35 10.54
N GLY A 82 2.94 -2.40 11.16
CA GLY A 82 4.15 -3.01 10.59
C GLY A 82 5.03 -2.09 9.73
N VAL A 83 4.52 -0.92 9.32
CA VAL A 83 5.24 0.01 8.42
C VAL A 83 6.49 0.58 9.10
N SER A 84 6.36 1.02 10.35
CA SER A 84 7.45 1.67 11.09
C SER A 84 8.59 0.69 11.47
N GLU A 85 8.28 -0.60 11.53
CA GLU A 85 9.24 -1.68 11.78
C GLU A 85 9.93 -2.20 10.51
N GLY A 86 9.67 -1.59 9.34
CA GLY A 86 10.16 -2.07 8.05
C GLY A 86 9.57 -3.42 7.61
N ARG A 87 8.46 -3.83 8.23
CA ARG A 87 7.72 -5.05 7.87
C ARG A 87 6.71 -4.73 6.77
N ARG A 88 6.10 -5.78 6.19
CA ARG A 88 4.98 -5.59 5.27
C ARG A 88 3.80 -4.94 6.01
N PRO A 89 3.13 -3.94 5.40
CA PRO A 89 1.94 -3.35 5.99
C PRO A 89 0.85 -4.41 6.12
N VAL A 90 0.22 -4.46 7.29
CA VAL A 90 -0.95 -5.29 7.56
C VAL A 90 -2.08 -4.40 8.06
N ALA A 91 -3.30 -4.71 7.64
CA ALA A 91 -4.50 -4.16 8.25
C ALA A 91 -4.84 -5.09 9.42
N ALA A 92 -4.58 -4.65 10.64
CA ALA A 92 -4.82 -5.42 11.84
C ALA A 92 -6.17 -5.02 12.43
N ASP A 93 -7.03 -5.99 12.71
CA ASP A 93 -8.31 -5.73 13.37
C ASP A 93 -8.06 -5.26 14.80
N VAL A 94 -8.73 -4.16 15.17
CA VAL A 94 -8.77 -3.60 16.51
C VAL A 94 -10.23 -3.46 16.91
N THR A 95 -10.59 -4.12 18.00
CA THR A 95 -11.93 -4.06 18.58
C THR A 95 -11.95 -3.04 19.71
N PHE A 96 -12.94 -2.16 19.68
CA PHE A 96 -13.23 -1.16 20.68
C PHE A 96 -14.57 -1.52 21.32
N VAL A 97 -14.56 -1.81 22.61
CA VAL A 97 -15.78 -1.99 23.41
C VAL A 97 -15.91 -0.75 24.29
N LEU A 98 -16.90 0.08 24.00
CA LEU A 98 -17.14 1.32 24.71
C LEU A 98 -18.40 1.21 25.55
N THR A 99 -18.24 1.28 26.86
CA THR A 99 -19.34 1.39 27.83
C THR A 99 -19.44 2.83 28.34
N PRO A 100 -20.51 3.19 29.10
CA PRO A 100 -20.63 4.52 29.69
C PRO A 100 -19.49 4.91 30.66
N SER A 101 -18.73 3.94 31.19
CA SER A 101 -17.69 4.17 32.20
C SER A 101 -16.31 3.66 31.82
N LEU A 102 -16.18 2.90 30.74
CA LEU A 102 -14.93 2.24 30.37
C LEU A 102 -14.78 2.07 28.85
N LEU A 103 -13.57 2.31 28.36
CA LEU A 103 -13.13 1.88 27.03
C LEU A 103 -12.29 0.62 27.17
N VAL A 104 -12.56 -0.40 26.36
CA VAL A 104 -11.70 -1.57 26.23
C VAL A 104 -11.24 -1.68 24.78
N THR A 105 -9.94 -1.85 24.56
CA THR A 105 -9.38 -2.15 23.24
C THR A 105 -8.78 -3.54 23.21
N VAL A 106 -9.08 -4.31 22.16
CA VAL A 106 -8.51 -5.63 21.94
C VAL A 106 -7.81 -5.65 20.59
N ARG A 107 -6.54 -6.05 20.58
CA ARG A 107 -5.69 -6.05 19.39
C ARG A 107 -4.59 -7.09 19.48
N GLU A 108 -4.25 -7.71 18.36
CA GLU A 108 -3.08 -8.60 18.28
C GLU A 108 -1.81 -7.80 17.93
N ALA A 109 -1.93 -6.90 16.95
CA ALA A 109 -0.83 -6.09 16.49
C ALA A 109 -0.51 -4.93 17.45
N ASP A 110 0.65 -4.30 17.22
CA ASP A 110 1.07 -3.08 17.91
C ASP A 110 1.19 -1.88 16.97
N PRO A 111 0.07 -1.30 16.51
CA PRO A 111 0.10 -0.15 15.63
C PRO A 111 0.83 1.03 16.27
N LEU A 112 1.58 1.79 15.46
CA LEU A 112 2.25 3.01 15.94
C LEU A 112 1.28 4.02 16.60
N PRO A 113 0.04 4.25 16.11
CA PRO A 113 -0.90 5.16 16.75
C PRO A 113 -1.14 4.89 18.23
N PHE A 114 -1.24 3.62 18.63
CA PHE A 114 -1.43 3.23 20.04
C PHE A 114 -0.21 3.64 20.88
N ARG A 115 1.00 3.29 20.43
CA ARG A 115 2.24 3.69 21.13
C ARG A 115 2.39 5.21 21.20
N ALA A 116 2.12 5.91 20.11
CA ALA A 116 2.19 7.37 20.04
C ALA A 116 1.17 8.02 20.99
N PHE A 117 -0.07 7.53 21.00
CA PHE A 117 -1.13 8.00 21.89
C PHE A 117 -0.77 7.80 23.36
N VAL A 118 -0.27 6.61 23.73
CA VAL A 118 0.19 6.31 25.09
C VAL A 118 1.33 7.25 25.52
N GLN A 119 2.28 7.53 24.64
CA GLN A 119 3.36 8.49 24.93
C GLN A 119 2.84 9.93 25.08
N ARG A 120 1.86 10.34 24.25
CA ARG A 120 1.22 11.66 24.34
C ARG A 120 0.49 11.84 25.67
N CYS A 121 -0.27 10.83 26.09
CA CYS A 121 -0.98 10.79 27.37
C CYS A 121 -0.08 10.96 28.60
N ARG A 122 1.19 10.53 28.53
CA ARG A 122 2.18 10.73 29.60
C ARG A 122 2.69 12.18 29.68
N ARG A 123 2.59 12.96 28.61
CA ARG A 123 3.16 14.31 28.48
C ARG A 123 2.13 15.42 28.65
N GLU A 124 0.92 15.19 28.16
CA GLU A 124 -0.17 16.17 28.19
C GLU A 124 -1.16 15.83 29.33
N PRO A 125 -1.69 16.83 30.05
CA PRO A 125 -2.80 16.61 30.98
C PRO A 125 -3.97 15.99 30.22
N ALA A 126 -4.60 14.97 30.80
CA ALA A 126 -5.86 14.43 30.33
C ALA A 126 -6.95 15.51 30.46
N VAL A 127 -7.16 16.25 29.38
CA VAL A 127 -8.06 17.42 29.36
C VAL A 127 -9.51 17.02 29.70
N ARG A 128 -9.91 15.74 29.55
CA ARG A 128 -11.25 15.25 29.89
C ARG A 128 -11.29 13.79 30.36
N GLN A 129 -12.13 13.56 31.37
CA GLN A 129 -12.24 12.33 32.16
C GLN A 129 -13.44 11.49 31.70
N MET A 130 -13.48 11.08 30.44
CA MET A 130 -14.57 10.23 29.93
C MET A 130 -14.04 9.23 28.90
N PRO A 131 -14.50 7.96 28.92
CA PRO A 131 -14.07 6.90 28.00
C PRO A 131 -14.20 7.29 26.52
N GLU A 132 -15.29 7.95 26.15
CA GLU A 132 -15.56 8.39 24.79
C GLU A 132 -14.53 9.41 24.29
N THR A 133 -13.98 10.24 25.18
CA THR A 133 -12.96 11.22 24.79
C THR A 133 -11.62 10.53 24.55
N VAL A 134 -11.31 9.48 25.31
CA VAL A 134 -10.13 8.62 25.07
C VAL A 134 -10.29 7.89 23.74
N PHE A 135 -11.47 7.32 23.48
CA PHE A 135 -11.81 6.67 22.21
C PHE A 135 -11.62 7.62 21.03
N LEU A 136 -12.25 8.79 21.05
CA LEU A 136 -12.16 9.78 19.96
C LEU A 136 -10.72 10.26 19.76
N ALA A 137 -9.96 10.49 20.83
CA ALA A 137 -8.57 10.93 20.71
C ALA A 137 -7.63 9.84 20.19
N LEU A 138 -7.89 8.57 20.51
CA LEU A 138 -7.15 7.44 19.97
C LEU A 138 -7.47 7.24 18.47
N VAL A 139 -8.75 7.31 18.09
CA VAL A 139 -9.18 7.23 16.69
C VAL A 139 -8.62 8.40 15.86
N GLU A 140 -8.62 9.62 16.39
CA GLU A 140 -7.95 10.76 15.75
C GLU A 140 -6.46 10.48 15.51
N THR A 141 -5.75 9.91 16.50
CA THR A 141 -4.34 9.53 16.33
C THR A 141 -4.14 8.46 15.24
N ILE A 142 -5.12 7.57 15.06
CA ILE A 142 -5.10 6.57 13.98
C ILE A 142 -5.29 7.25 12.61
N ILE A 143 -6.23 8.19 12.51
CA ILE A 143 -6.52 8.97 11.29
C ILE A 143 -5.30 9.81 10.91
N ASP A 144 -4.71 10.53 11.86
CA ASP A 144 -3.50 11.34 11.66
C ASP A 144 -2.36 10.47 11.09
N ARG A 145 -2.17 9.27 11.63
CA ARG A 145 -1.15 8.35 11.13
C ARG A 145 -1.47 7.83 9.73
N ALA A 146 -2.74 7.62 9.39
CA ALA A 146 -3.13 7.23 8.04
C ALA A 146 -2.80 8.35 7.04
N ALA A 147 -3.04 9.62 7.41
CA ALA A 147 -2.66 10.78 6.61
C ALA A 147 -1.14 10.83 6.37
N GLU A 148 -0.33 10.71 7.43
CA GLU A 148 1.14 10.69 7.29
C GLU A 148 1.65 9.58 6.37
N LEU A 149 1.03 8.40 6.43
CA LEU A 149 1.39 7.26 5.58
C LEU A 149 0.98 7.48 4.12
N LEU A 150 -0.16 8.12 3.88
CA LEU A 150 -0.62 8.53 2.56
C LEU A 150 0.31 9.59 1.93
N ASP A 151 0.71 10.60 2.70
CA ASP A 151 1.69 11.61 2.27
C ASP A 151 3.04 10.97 1.90
N GLY A 152 3.52 10.04 2.73
CA GLY A 152 4.73 9.28 2.45
C GLY A 152 4.63 8.41 1.18
N ALA A 153 3.44 7.85 0.91
CA ALA A 153 3.16 7.09 -0.29
C ALA A 153 3.15 7.97 -1.55
N GLN A 154 2.54 9.16 -1.50
CA GLN A 154 2.58 10.14 -2.58
C GLN A 154 4.03 10.55 -2.88
N ALA A 155 4.78 10.97 -1.86
CA ALA A 155 6.16 11.42 -2.05
C ALA A 155 7.06 10.33 -2.66
N GLU A 156 6.82 9.06 -2.32
CA GLU A 156 7.54 7.94 -2.92
C GLU A 156 7.11 7.68 -4.36
N LEU A 157 5.81 7.84 -4.68
CA LEU A 157 5.31 7.72 -6.05
C LEU A 157 5.88 8.82 -6.95
N GLU A 158 5.95 10.06 -6.47
CA GLU A 158 6.56 11.18 -7.18
C GLU A 158 8.03 10.91 -7.52
N ARG A 159 8.80 10.33 -6.58
CA ARG A 159 10.19 9.92 -6.84
C ARG A 159 10.27 8.84 -7.91
N VAL A 160 9.42 7.82 -7.82
CA VAL A 160 9.37 6.76 -8.83
C VAL A 160 8.99 7.32 -10.20
N SER A 161 8.03 8.24 -10.25
CA SER A 161 7.62 8.93 -11.48
C SER A 161 8.78 9.73 -12.06
N ALA A 162 9.45 10.57 -11.27
CA ALA A 162 10.61 11.34 -11.71
C ALA A 162 11.76 10.45 -12.22
N GLU A 163 12.01 9.31 -11.58
CA GLU A 163 13.00 8.33 -12.03
C GLU A 163 12.58 7.59 -13.31
N ALA A 164 11.29 7.28 -13.45
CA ALA A 164 10.72 6.61 -14.62
C ALA A 164 10.76 7.49 -15.88
N PHE A 165 10.50 8.79 -15.71
CA PHE A 165 10.41 9.77 -16.80
C PHE A 165 11.67 10.64 -16.93
N ALA A 166 12.73 10.36 -16.17
CA ALA A 166 13.98 11.11 -16.28
C ALA A 166 14.48 11.06 -17.73
N ASP A 167 14.62 12.24 -18.36
CA ASP A 167 15.07 12.34 -19.74
C ASP A 167 16.38 11.58 -19.93
N ALA A 168 16.35 10.64 -20.87
CA ALA A 168 17.51 9.85 -21.26
C ALA A 168 18.46 10.72 -22.10
N ASP A 169 19.05 11.74 -21.47
CA ASP A 169 20.17 12.46 -22.05
C ASP A 169 21.27 11.43 -22.37
N ARG A 170 22.02 11.60 -23.47
CA ARG A 170 22.92 10.53 -24.00
C ARG A 170 23.96 10.01 -22.99
N LYS A 171 24.25 10.76 -21.91
CA LYS A 171 25.09 10.34 -20.77
C LYS A 171 24.31 9.63 -19.64
N ALA A 172 23.01 9.87 -19.49
CA ALA A 172 22.12 9.31 -18.47
C ALA A 172 21.67 7.86 -18.76
N ARG A 173 21.77 7.39 -20.02
CA ARG A 173 21.53 5.97 -20.37
C ARG A 173 22.37 4.96 -19.56
N ARG A 174 23.50 5.38 -18.99
CA ARG A 174 24.34 4.57 -18.08
C ARG A 174 23.84 4.51 -16.63
N ARG A 175 22.84 5.32 -16.25
CA ARG A 175 22.22 5.38 -14.91
C ARG A 175 20.72 5.05 -14.93
N ALA A 176 20.19 4.56 -16.04
CA ALA A 176 18.79 4.14 -16.11
C ALA A 176 18.54 3.05 -15.05
N ILE A 177 17.61 3.32 -14.14
CA ILE A 177 17.23 2.39 -13.09
C ILE A 177 16.52 1.20 -13.74
N ASP A 178 16.85 -0.02 -13.32
CA ASP A 178 16.19 -1.21 -13.82
C ASP A 178 14.67 -1.07 -13.60
N PRO A 179 13.84 -1.12 -14.66
CA PRO A 179 12.38 -1.02 -14.55
C PRO A 179 11.79 -1.98 -13.51
N ARG A 180 12.43 -3.14 -13.28
CA ARG A 180 12.02 -4.11 -12.25
C ARG A 180 12.09 -3.54 -10.83
N ILE A 181 13.03 -2.63 -10.56
CA ILE A 181 13.16 -1.95 -9.27
C ILE A 181 12.00 -0.97 -9.08
N LEU A 182 11.68 -0.19 -10.12
CA LEU A 182 10.56 0.76 -10.10
C LEU A 182 9.23 0.03 -9.90
N VAL A 183 8.97 -1.06 -10.63
CA VAL A 183 7.76 -1.89 -10.46
C VAL A 183 7.66 -2.45 -9.03
N LYS A 184 8.77 -2.89 -8.42
CA LYS A 184 8.78 -3.35 -7.01
C LYS A 184 8.51 -2.22 -6.02
N ARG A 185 8.90 -0.97 -6.30
CA ARG A 185 8.57 0.19 -5.47
C ARG A 185 7.09 0.52 -5.60
N ILE A 186 6.56 0.59 -6.82
CA ILE A 186 5.13 0.78 -7.11
C ILE A 186 4.29 -0.29 -6.41
N GLY A 187 4.68 -1.56 -6.51
CA GLY A 187 3.97 -2.65 -5.84
C GLY A 187 3.93 -2.51 -4.31
N ARG A 188 4.98 -1.95 -3.69
CA ARG A 188 5.00 -1.65 -2.25
C ARG A 188 4.08 -0.49 -1.89
N ILE A 189 4.07 0.58 -2.70
CA ILE A 189 3.16 1.71 -2.54
C ILE A 189 1.71 1.21 -2.65
N ASN A 190 1.38 0.46 -3.71
CA ASN A 190 0.04 -0.09 -3.92
C ASN A 190 -0.43 -0.98 -2.75
N ALA A 191 0.47 -1.82 -2.22
CA ALA A 191 0.14 -2.66 -1.07
C ALA A 191 -0.14 -1.83 0.20
N LEU A 192 0.59 -0.73 0.43
CA LEU A 192 0.35 0.18 1.54
C LEU A 192 -0.99 0.93 1.38
N VAL A 193 -1.21 1.53 0.21
CA VAL A 193 -2.43 2.27 -0.16
C VAL A 193 -3.67 1.38 0.02
N ALA A 194 -3.62 0.12 -0.44
CA ALA A 194 -4.71 -0.83 -0.24
C ALA A 194 -5.07 -1.06 1.24
N ARG A 195 -4.06 -1.12 2.14
CA ARG A 195 -4.30 -1.27 3.60
C ARG A 195 -4.82 0.02 4.24
N LEU A 196 -4.38 1.17 3.76
CA LEU A 196 -4.88 2.47 4.19
C LEU A 196 -6.34 2.64 3.80
N ARG A 197 -6.72 2.28 2.56
CA ARG A 197 -8.12 2.26 2.12
C ARG A 197 -9.01 1.38 3.00
N GLU A 198 -8.57 0.15 3.26
CA GLU A 198 -9.27 -0.79 4.14
C GLU A 198 -9.49 -0.18 5.54
N SER A 199 -8.44 0.44 6.10
CA SER A 199 -8.50 1.12 7.40
C SER A 199 -9.45 2.32 7.39
N LEU A 200 -9.34 3.23 6.42
CA LEU A 200 -10.18 4.43 6.30
C LEU A 200 -11.66 4.08 6.12
N LEU A 201 -11.99 3.09 5.29
CA LEU A 201 -13.37 2.62 5.14
C LEU A 201 -13.92 2.01 6.44
N GLY A 202 -13.10 1.24 7.15
CA GLY A 202 -13.44 0.70 8.47
C GLY A 202 -13.72 1.81 9.50
N LEU A 203 -12.81 2.78 9.59
CA LEU A 203 -12.94 3.94 10.48
C LEU A 203 -14.16 4.79 10.14
N GLY A 204 -14.43 5.04 8.85
CA GLY A 204 -15.59 5.80 8.43
C GLY A 204 -16.92 5.15 8.85
N ARG A 205 -17.03 3.82 8.67
CA ARG A 205 -18.20 3.05 9.14
C ARG A 205 -18.32 3.06 10.67
N MET A 206 -17.21 2.88 11.38
CA MET A 206 -17.15 2.93 12.84
C MET A 206 -17.58 4.30 13.39
N LEU A 207 -17.07 5.40 12.84
CA LEU A 207 -17.43 6.76 13.27
C LEU A 207 -18.90 7.07 13.02
N ALA A 208 -19.44 6.66 11.86
CA ALA A 208 -20.85 6.82 11.55
C ALA A 208 -21.74 6.01 12.51
N PHE A 209 -21.36 4.77 12.83
CA PHE A 209 -22.04 3.93 13.81
C PHE A 209 -21.99 4.54 15.21
N PHE A 210 -20.82 5.01 15.64
CA PHE A 210 -20.64 5.70 16.91
C PHE A 210 -21.54 6.95 16.99
N ARG A 211 -21.56 7.78 15.94
CA ARG A 211 -22.45 8.94 15.86
C ARG A 211 -23.91 8.54 16.00
N GLN A 212 -24.35 7.48 15.34
CA GLN A 212 -25.75 7.05 15.37
C GLN A 212 -26.18 6.58 16.77
N ASN A 213 -25.29 5.93 17.52
CA ASN A 213 -25.64 5.27 18.79
C ASN A 213 -25.21 6.04 20.05
N ALA A 214 -24.28 7.00 19.95
CA ALA A 214 -23.76 7.75 21.10
C ALA A 214 -23.97 9.28 21.03
N ALA A 215 -24.39 9.86 19.89
CA ALA A 215 -24.39 11.31 19.71
C ALA A 215 -25.25 12.08 20.73
N THR A 216 -26.35 11.50 21.22
CA THR A 216 -27.26 12.16 22.16
C THR A 216 -26.65 12.38 23.55
N ALA A 217 -25.62 11.61 23.92
CA ALA A 217 -24.94 11.73 25.20
C ALA A 217 -23.68 12.61 25.13
N LEU A 218 -23.24 13.01 23.93
CA LEU A 218 -21.98 13.72 23.72
C LEU A 218 -22.14 15.24 23.91
N PRO A 219 -21.14 15.92 24.50
CA PRO A 219 -21.10 17.38 24.50
C PRO A 219 -20.85 17.92 23.08
N ASP A 220 -21.34 19.13 22.77
CA ASP A 220 -21.19 19.76 21.45
C ASP A 220 -19.76 19.78 20.91
N SER A 221 -18.78 19.95 21.80
CA SER A 221 -17.36 19.92 21.43
C SER A 221 -16.88 18.55 20.94
N ALA A 222 -17.40 17.45 21.50
CA ALA A 222 -17.13 16.09 21.03
C ALA A 222 -17.83 15.82 19.69
N LEU A 223 -19.06 16.32 19.52
CA LEU A 223 -19.78 16.24 18.23
C LEU A 223 -19.04 16.96 17.11
N ARG A 224 -18.49 18.16 17.38
CA ARG A 224 -17.65 18.88 16.40
C ARG A 224 -16.39 18.11 16.05
N ARG A 225 -15.72 17.51 17.03
CA ARG A 225 -14.52 16.68 16.80
C ARG A 225 -14.85 15.46 15.95
N LEU A 226 -15.96 14.78 16.27
CA LEU A 226 -16.46 13.65 15.49
C LEU A 226 -16.75 14.03 14.03
N ALA A 227 -17.42 15.16 13.81
CA ALA A 227 -17.70 15.67 12.46
C ALA A 227 -16.41 16.03 11.70
N SER A 228 -15.40 16.58 12.38
CA SER A 228 -14.07 16.81 11.80
C SER A 228 -13.45 15.49 11.33
N MET A 229 -13.38 14.49 12.21
CA MET A 229 -12.82 13.17 11.89
C MET A 229 -13.56 12.46 10.75
N GLU A 230 -14.90 12.53 10.71
CA GLU A 230 -15.68 12.01 9.58
C GLU A 230 -15.34 12.74 8.27
N GLY A 231 -15.07 14.05 8.33
CA GLY A 231 -14.59 14.85 7.21
C GLY A 231 -13.18 14.46 6.77
N ASP A 232 -12.26 14.30 7.72
CA ASP A 232 -10.87 13.92 7.47
C ASP A 232 -10.77 12.54 6.84
N VAL A 233 -11.50 11.55 7.36
CA VAL A 233 -11.58 10.20 6.77
C VAL A 233 -12.09 10.25 5.33
N ARG A 234 -13.11 11.07 5.04
CA ARG A 234 -13.64 11.23 3.68
C ARG A 234 -12.60 11.85 2.74
N ALA A 235 -11.95 12.93 3.17
CA ALA A 235 -10.92 13.61 2.38
C ALA A 235 -9.73 12.67 2.10
N LEU A 236 -9.28 11.91 3.10
CA LEU A 236 -8.21 10.93 2.93
C LEU A 236 -8.61 9.77 1.99
N ALA A 237 -9.88 9.34 2.01
CA ALA A 237 -10.37 8.32 1.09
C ALA A 237 -10.45 8.82 -0.36
N GLU A 238 -10.83 10.09 -0.57
CA GLU A 238 -10.78 10.73 -1.89
C GLU A 238 -9.34 10.87 -2.40
N PHE A 239 -8.43 11.27 -1.51
CA PHE A 239 -7.00 11.35 -1.81
C PHE A 239 -6.38 9.98 -2.16
N ASP A 240 -6.73 8.92 -1.43
CA ASP A 240 -6.34 7.54 -1.73
C ASP A 240 -6.77 7.11 -3.17
N ALA A 241 -7.98 7.50 -3.57
CA ALA A 241 -8.49 7.22 -4.91
C ALA A 241 -7.70 7.97 -6.00
N GLN A 242 -7.37 9.25 -5.75
CA GLN A 242 -6.50 10.03 -6.65
C GLN A 242 -5.12 9.39 -6.78
N LEU A 243 -4.48 9.06 -5.65
CA LEU A 243 -3.16 8.43 -5.62
C LEU A 243 -3.14 7.09 -6.36
N SER A 244 -4.22 6.31 -6.25
CA SER A 244 -4.36 5.04 -6.97
C SER A 244 -4.45 5.22 -8.50
N ASN A 245 -5.11 6.28 -8.96
CA ASN A 245 -5.16 6.62 -10.39
C ASN A 245 -3.78 7.04 -10.90
N GLU A 246 -3.05 7.86 -10.15
CA GLU A 246 -1.69 8.25 -10.50
C GLU A 246 -0.74 7.05 -10.52
N LEU A 247 -0.86 6.15 -9.54
CA LEU A 247 -0.09 4.91 -9.47
C LEU A 247 -0.31 4.05 -10.73
N SER A 248 -1.57 3.92 -11.16
CA SER A 248 -1.94 3.18 -12.36
C SER A 248 -1.35 3.84 -13.62
N PHE A 249 -1.45 5.16 -13.74
CA PHE A 249 -0.85 5.92 -14.83
C PHE A 249 0.68 5.71 -14.92
N VAL A 250 1.40 5.83 -13.80
CA VAL A 250 2.86 5.64 -13.77
C VAL A 250 3.24 4.21 -14.17
N LEU A 251 2.50 3.21 -13.69
CA LEU A 251 2.75 1.80 -14.03
C LEU A 251 2.52 1.52 -15.53
N GLU A 252 1.42 2.02 -16.10
CA GLU A 252 1.11 1.90 -17.53
C GLU A 252 2.16 2.60 -18.40
N ALA A 253 2.57 3.81 -18.02
CA ALA A 253 3.60 4.56 -18.72
C ALA A 253 4.96 3.83 -18.68
N LEU A 254 5.33 3.26 -17.54
CA LEU A 254 6.54 2.43 -17.40
C LEU A 254 6.51 1.21 -18.33
N PHE A 255 5.37 0.53 -18.44
CA PHE A 255 5.21 -0.56 -19.41
C PHE A 255 5.29 -0.06 -20.85
N GLY A 256 4.68 1.09 -21.15
CA GLY A 256 4.77 1.74 -22.46
C GLY A 256 6.20 2.06 -22.88
N LEU A 257 7.00 2.67 -21.98
CA LEU A 257 8.41 2.98 -22.22
C LEU A 257 9.25 1.72 -22.42
N THR A 258 9.02 0.69 -21.60
CA THR A 258 9.74 -0.59 -21.71
C THR A 258 9.43 -1.28 -23.04
N ASN A 259 8.16 -1.29 -23.45
CA ASN A 259 7.72 -1.85 -24.73
C ASN A 259 8.31 -1.05 -25.91
N ALA A 260 8.37 0.28 -25.82
CA ALA A 260 8.98 1.11 -26.86
C ALA A 260 10.47 0.79 -27.05
N GLU A 261 11.24 0.62 -25.97
CA GLU A 261 12.66 0.23 -26.07
C GLU A 261 12.81 -1.20 -26.60
N GLN A 262 11.95 -2.14 -26.19
CA GLN A 262 11.95 -3.50 -26.73
C GLN A 262 11.66 -3.52 -28.24
N ASN A 263 10.66 -2.74 -28.68
CA ASN A 263 10.34 -2.59 -30.10
C ASN A 263 11.48 -1.94 -30.89
N ARG A 264 12.21 -1.00 -30.29
CA ARG A 264 13.42 -0.43 -30.89
C ARG A 264 14.50 -1.49 -31.07
N ILE A 265 14.76 -2.32 -30.06
CA ILE A 265 15.74 -3.41 -30.12
C ILE A 265 15.35 -4.41 -31.22
N ILE A 266 14.10 -4.87 -31.23
CA ILE A 266 13.59 -5.78 -32.26
C ILE A 266 13.75 -5.16 -33.65
N ARG A 267 13.39 -3.87 -33.82
CA ARG A 267 13.55 -3.17 -35.09
C ARG A 267 15.00 -3.19 -35.59
N VAL A 268 15.97 -2.94 -34.70
CA VAL A 268 17.40 -2.99 -35.06
C VAL A 268 17.81 -4.40 -35.51
N PHE A 269 17.40 -5.44 -34.78
CA PHE A 269 17.69 -6.83 -35.16
C PHE A 269 17.02 -7.24 -36.47
N THR A 270 15.77 -6.84 -36.70
CA THR A 270 15.05 -7.09 -37.95
C THR A 270 15.75 -6.42 -39.13
N ILE A 271 16.12 -5.14 -38.99
CA ILE A 271 16.87 -4.41 -40.03
C ILE A 271 18.20 -5.12 -40.31
N ALA A 272 18.98 -5.46 -39.28
CA ALA A 272 20.24 -6.18 -39.45
C ALA A 272 20.04 -7.54 -40.15
N SER A 273 19.02 -8.30 -39.75
CA SER A 273 18.71 -9.61 -40.35
C SER A 273 18.37 -9.49 -41.83
N VAL A 274 17.53 -8.51 -42.21
CA VAL A 274 17.16 -8.28 -43.62
C VAL A 274 18.36 -7.82 -44.45
N LEU A 275 19.30 -7.07 -43.86
CA LEU A 275 20.54 -6.63 -44.51
C LEU A 275 21.55 -7.78 -44.72
N PHE A 276 21.67 -8.70 -43.77
CA PHE A 276 22.74 -9.72 -43.78
C PHE A 276 22.30 -11.13 -44.22
N LEU A 277 21.05 -11.55 -43.96
CA LEU A 277 20.60 -12.91 -44.32
C LEU A 277 20.61 -13.18 -45.83
N PRO A 278 20.13 -12.28 -46.72
CA PRO A 278 20.15 -12.55 -48.15
C PRO A 278 21.57 -12.65 -48.74
N PRO A 279 22.52 -11.74 -48.45
CA PRO A 279 23.91 -11.92 -48.88
C PRO A 279 24.53 -13.21 -48.34
N THR A 280 24.23 -13.57 -47.08
CA THR A 280 24.72 -14.80 -46.46
C THR A 280 24.19 -16.04 -47.18
N LEU A 281 22.90 -16.05 -47.57
CA LEU A 281 22.31 -17.13 -48.34
C LEU A 281 23.01 -17.29 -49.70
N VAL A 282 23.25 -16.18 -50.40
CA VAL A 282 24.00 -16.20 -51.68
C VAL A 282 25.39 -16.77 -51.47
N GLY A 283 26.11 -16.29 -50.45
CA GLY A 283 27.46 -16.80 -50.14
C GLY A 283 27.47 -18.28 -49.78
N THR A 284 26.43 -18.75 -49.08
CA THR A 284 26.27 -20.16 -48.69
C THR A 284 25.98 -21.04 -49.90
N VAL A 285 25.07 -20.63 -50.80
CA VAL A 285 24.71 -21.39 -52.01
C VAL A 285 25.92 -21.56 -52.93
N TYR A 286 26.66 -20.48 -53.19
CA TYR A 286 27.87 -20.54 -54.01
C TYR A 286 29.08 -21.15 -53.29
N GLY A 287 28.97 -21.43 -51.98
CA GLY A 287 29.95 -22.17 -51.19
C GLY A 287 29.68 -23.68 -51.09
N MET A 288 28.63 -24.20 -51.73
CA MET A 288 28.31 -25.64 -51.71
C MET A 288 29.19 -26.43 -52.69
N ASN A 289 29.56 -27.65 -52.33
CA ASN A 289 30.42 -28.53 -53.15
C ASN A 289 29.62 -29.39 -54.14
N PHE A 290 28.81 -28.78 -55.02
CA PHE A 290 28.12 -29.54 -56.07
C PHE A 290 28.94 -29.61 -57.36
N GLU A 291 28.96 -30.78 -58.01
CA GLU A 291 29.68 -31.00 -59.27
C GLU A 291 29.04 -30.26 -60.46
N ALA A 292 27.72 -30.08 -60.45
CA ALA A 292 26.95 -29.45 -61.53
C ALA A 292 26.51 -28.02 -61.15
N MET A 293 27.46 -27.09 -61.08
CA MET A 293 27.19 -25.65 -60.97
C MET A 293 27.64 -24.92 -62.25
N PRO A 294 26.77 -24.74 -63.25
CA PRO A 294 27.14 -24.14 -64.53
C PRO A 294 27.65 -22.69 -64.38
N GLU A 295 27.22 -21.97 -63.35
CA GLU A 295 27.56 -20.57 -63.07
C GLU A 295 29.04 -20.37 -62.68
N LEU A 296 29.69 -21.38 -62.10
CA LEU A 296 31.10 -21.31 -61.68
C LEU A 296 32.09 -21.32 -62.86
N LYS A 297 31.71 -21.94 -63.98
CA LYS A 297 32.54 -21.97 -65.20
C LYS A 297 32.41 -20.69 -66.03
N TRP A 298 31.49 -19.80 -65.65
CA TRP A 298 31.25 -18.54 -66.34
C TRP A 298 32.15 -17.43 -65.79
N ILE A 299 32.86 -16.73 -66.67
CA ILE A 299 33.80 -15.64 -66.32
C ILE A 299 33.13 -14.53 -65.47
N PHE A 300 31.83 -14.30 -65.68
CA PHE A 300 31.05 -13.30 -64.93
C PHE A 300 30.32 -13.86 -63.70
N GLY A 301 30.42 -15.16 -63.40
CA GLY A 301 29.70 -15.79 -62.28
C GLY A 301 30.06 -15.20 -60.92
N TYR A 302 31.37 -15.04 -60.64
CA TYR A 302 31.84 -14.44 -59.39
C TYR A 302 31.47 -12.95 -59.25
N PRO A 303 31.72 -12.08 -60.25
CA PRO A 303 31.23 -10.69 -60.23
C PRO A 303 29.71 -10.57 -60.07
N MET A 304 28.93 -11.45 -60.72
CA MET A 304 27.47 -11.46 -60.62
C MET A 304 27.01 -11.84 -59.21
N ALA A 305 27.60 -12.86 -58.58
CA ALA A 305 27.28 -13.25 -57.21
C ALA A 305 27.56 -12.12 -56.22
N LEU A 306 28.70 -11.42 -56.38
CA LEU A 306 29.06 -10.27 -55.55
C LEU A 306 28.08 -9.09 -55.76
N GLY A 307 27.70 -8.82 -57.02
CA GLY A 307 26.67 -7.86 -57.36
C GLY A 307 25.31 -8.21 -56.74
N LEU A 308 24.93 -9.48 -56.74
CA LEU A 308 23.68 -9.96 -56.16
C LEU A 308 23.68 -9.84 -54.64
N MET A 309 24.81 -10.12 -53.97
CA MET A 309 24.99 -9.87 -52.53
C MET A 309 24.78 -8.38 -52.20
N VAL A 310 25.49 -7.48 -52.90
CA VAL A 310 25.37 -6.04 -52.66
C VAL A 310 23.95 -5.54 -52.95
N ALA A 311 23.36 -5.95 -54.08
CA ALA A 311 22.00 -5.60 -54.44
C ALA A 311 21.00 -6.06 -53.38
N SER A 312 21.16 -7.29 -52.88
CA SER A 312 20.26 -7.87 -51.87
C SER A 312 20.31 -7.17 -50.51
N ALA A 313 21.42 -6.48 -50.18
CA ALA A 313 21.51 -5.64 -48.98
C ALA A 313 21.00 -4.21 -49.22
N VAL A 314 21.31 -3.62 -50.39
CA VAL A 314 20.99 -2.23 -50.72
C VAL A 314 19.50 -2.03 -51.04
N LEU A 315 18.87 -2.97 -51.74
CA LEU A 315 17.45 -2.92 -52.11
C LEU A 315 16.53 -2.79 -50.88
N PRO A 316 16.61 -3.68 -49.87
CA PRO A 316 15.80 -3.56 -48.66
C PRO A 316 16.12 -2.30 -47.85
N TYR A 317 17.40 -1.92 -47.75
CA TYR A 317 17.81 -0.70 -47.05
C TYR A 317 17.15 0.55 -47.66
N TRP A 318 17.19 0.67 -48.99
CA TRP A 318 16.55 1.79 -49.69
C TRP A 318 15.03 1.81 -49.48
N LEU A 319 14.40 0.63 -49.51
CA LEU A 319 12.95 0.47 -49.33
C LEU A 319 12.51 0.85 -47.89
N PHE A 320 13.26 0.44 -46.87
CA PHE A 320 13.02 0.85 -45.48
C PHE A 320 13.23 2.35 -45.27
N ARG A 321 14.25 2.94 -45.89
CA ARG A 321 14.52 4.38 -45.82
C ARG A 321 13.40 5.20 -46.46
N ARG A 322 12.86 4.74 -47.60
CA ARG A 322 11.75 5.41 -48.29
C ARG A 322 10.45 5.39 -47.47
N ASN A 323 10.20 4.31 -46.73
CA ASN A 323 8.98 4.16 -45.94
C ASN A 323 9.04 4.84 -44.56
N GLY A 324 10.18 5.47 -44.19
CA GLY A 324 10.34 6.13 -42.88
C GLY A 324 10.50 5.15 -41.70
N TRP A 325 10.92 3.91 -41.97
CA TRP A 325 11.13 2.90 -40.92
C TRP A 325 12.51 3.01 -40.26
N LEU A 326 13.39 3.81 -40.88
CA LEU A 326 14.77 4.12 -40.49
C LEU A 326 14.90 5.56 -40.02
#